data_AF-A0A938LHD3-F1
#
_entry.id   AF-A0A938LHD3-F1
#
_cell.length_a   1.000
_cell.length_b   1.000
_cell.length_c   1.000
_cell.angle_alpha   90.00
_cell.angle_beta   90.00
_cell.angle_gamma   90.00
#
_symmetry.space_group_name_H-M   'P 1'
#
loop_
_entity.id
_entity.type
_entity.pdbx_description
1 polymer ?
#
loop_
_entity_poly.entity_id
_entity_poly.type
_entity_poly.pdbx_seq_one_letter_code
_entity_poly.pdbx_strand_id
1 'polypeptide(L)'
;MKPEADGTIWDGVIELRDDLGVAGVIPLTDDDIPSPGRWRDAARFVRERGDVVFVQDVADALGVNKAFASTLLAKAVLSGKVRNLGHRQGWTAAE
;
A
#
# COMPACT_ATOMS: atom_id res chain seq x y z
N MET A 1 28.00 22.00 -19.74
CA MET A 1 27.61 20.60 -19.51
C MET A 1 26.89 20.58 -18.16
N LYS A 2 25.56 20.58 -18.16
CA LYS A 2 24.76 20.43 -16.94
C LYS A 2 24.43 18.95 -16.78
N PRO A 3 24.47 18.38 -15.57
CA PRO A 3 23.99 17.01 -15.39
C PRO A 3 22.48 17.03 -15.66
N GLU A 4 22.05 16.21 -16.62
CA GLU A 4 20.66 15.81 -16.72
C GLU A 4 20.34 15.10 -15.42
N ALA A 5 19.45 15.70 -14.62
CA ALA A 5 18.90 15.02 -13.46
C ALA A 5 18.08 13.85 -14.01
N ASP A 6 18.70 12.66 -14.05
CA ASP A 6 17.98 11.40 -14.14
C ASP A 6 17.02 11.39 -12.95
N GLY A 7 15.75 11.66 -13.22
CA GLY A 7 14.73 12.06 -12.26
C GLY A 7 14.30 10.94 -11.31
N THR A 8 15.00 9.81 -11.30
CA THR A 8 14.68 8.66 -10.46
C THR A 8 15.35 8.82 -9.11
N ILE A 9 14.58 9.23 -8.10
CA ILE A 9 15.12 9.51 -6.75
C ILE A 9 15.21 8.21 -5.93
N TRP A 10 14.44 7.17 -6.28
CA TRP A 10 14.39 5.90 -5.54
C TRP A 10 14.23 4.69 -6.47
N ASP A 11 15.11 3.71 -6.30
CA ASP A 11 15.00 2.38 -6.89
C ASP A 11 14.85 1.36 -5.76
N GLY A 12 13.73 0.64 -5.73
CA GLY A 12 13.41 -0.26 -4.62
C GLY A 12 12.27 -1.22 -4.94
N VAL A 13 12.17 -2.29 -4.16
CA VAL A 13 11.16 -3.33 -4.31
C VAL A 13 10.46 -3.62 -2.98
N ILE A 14 9.14 -3.81 -3.02
CA ILE A 14 8.40 -4.39 -1.88
C ILE A 14 8.30 -5.89 -2.12
N GLU A 15 8.91 -6.67 -1.23
CA GLU A 15 8.71 -8.11 -1.16
C GLU A 15 7.40 -8.41 -0.42
N LEU A 16 6.42 -8.97 -1.13
CA LEU A 16 5.26 -9.59 -0.51
C LEU A 16 5.71 -10.94 0.03
N ARG A 17 5.62 -11.14 1.34
CA ARG A 17 6.01 -12.38 2.01
C ARG A 17 4.80 -13.17 2.48
N ASP A 18 4.83 -14.49 2.28
CA ASP A 18 3.94 -15.46 2.90
C ASP A 18 4.73 -16.36 3.88
N ASP A 19 4.09 -17.40 4.40
CA ASP A 19 4.69 -18.29 5.41
C ASP A 19 5.74 -19.23 4.82
N LEU A 20 5.87 -19.26 3.48
CA LEU A 20 6.81 -20.07 2.72
C LEU A 20 7.96 -19.23 2.13
N GLY A 21 7.86 -17.90 2.14
CA GLY A 21 8.92 -16.99 1.70
C GLY A 21 8.40 -15.76 0.97
N VAL A 22 9.14 -15.27 -0.03
CA VAL A 22 8.70 -14.16 -0.88
C VAL A 22 7.70 -14.70 -1.89
N ALA A 23 6.43 -14.33 -1.73
CA ALA A 23 5.30 -14.70 -2.59
C ALA A 23 5.17 -13.80 -3.83
N GLY A 24 5.78 -12.61 -3.81
CA GLY A 24 5.77 -11.70 -4.95
C GLY A 24 6.61 -10.44 -4.72
N VAL A 25 6.88 -9.71 -5.80
CA VAL A 25 7.67 -8.48 -5.77
C VAL A 25 6.91 -7.38 -6.48
N ILE A 26 6.70 -6.24 -5.82
CA ILE A 26 6.14 -5.04 -6.43
C ILE A 26 7.29 -4.05 -6.66
N PRO A 27 7.61 -3.68 -7.91
CA PRO A 27 8.57 -2.62 -8.18
C PRO A 27 8.00 -1.29 -7.70
N LEU A 28 8.81 -0.49 -7.00
CA LEU A 28 8.45 0.87 -6.63
C LEU A 28 8.96 1.82 -7.70
N THR A 29 8.04 2.49 -8.38
CA THR A 29 8.35 3.62 -9.25
C THR A 29 8.01 4.94 -8.55
N ASP A 30 8.49 6.07 -9.06
CA ASP A 30 8.15 7.40 -8.52
C ASP A 30 6.63 7.67 -8.53
N ASP A 31 5.88 7.07 -9.47
CA ASP A 31 4.41 7.11 -9.52
C ASP A 31 3.74 6.29 -8.38
N ASP A 32 4.47 5.36 -7.77
CA ASP A 32 4.02 4.55 -6.62
C ASP A 32 4.29 5.25 -5.27
N ILE A 33 4.93 6.42 -5.31
CA ILE A 33 5.12 7.29 -4.14
C ILE A 33 3.85 8.15 -3.99
N PRO A 34 2.99 7.87 -2.98
CA PRO A 34 1.80 8.66 -2.77
C PRO A 34 2.22 10.07 -2.39
N SER A 35 1.49 11.06 -2.91
CA SER A 35 1.30 12.30 -2.16
C SER A 35 1.03 11.93 -0.70
N PRO A 36 1.69 12.57 0.29
CA PRO A 36 1.68 12.15 1.69
C PRO A 36 0.30 11.82 2.29
N GLY A 37 -0.79 12.27 1.68
CA GLY A 37 -2.17 12.01 2.06
C GLY A 37 -2.80 10.69 1.59
N ARG A 38 -2.40 10.07 0.47
CA ARG A 38 -3.23 8.98 -0.12
C ARG A 38 -3.29 7.70 0.71
N TRP A 39 -2.24 7.36 1.44
CA TRP A 39 -2.30 6.22 2.37
C TRP A 39 -3.23 6.51 3.57
N ARG A 40 -3.41 7.80 3.93
CA ARG A 40 -4.36 8.21 4.97
C ARG A 40 -5.80 8.05 4.49
N ASP A 41 -6.07 8.23 3.20
CA ASP A 41 -7.39 7.95 2.62
C ASP A 41 -7.72 6.46 2.69
N ALA A 42 -6.76 5.58 2.37
CA ALA A 42 -6.91 4.13 2.56
C ALA A 42 -7.14 3.75 4.03
N ALA A 43 -6.37 4.33 4.95
CA ALA A 43 -6.54 4.11 6.39
C ALA A 43 -7.91 4.63 6.90
N ARG A 44 -8.36 5.79 6.42
CA ARG A 44 -9.67 6.36 6.73
C ARG A 44 -10.77 5.43 6.25
N PHE A 45 -10.70 4.95 5.03
CA PHE A 45 -11.68 4.02 4.46
C PHE A 45 -11.80 2.74 5.31
N VAL A 46 -10.67 2.11 5.64
CA VAL A 46 -10.63 0.92 6.51
C VAL A 46 -11.31 1.22 7.86
N ARG A 47 -11.02 2.37 8.47
CA ARG A 47 -11.61 2.78 9.74
C ARG A 47 -13.11 3.05 9.66
N GLU A 48 -13.55 3.76 8.63
CA GLU A 48 -14.97 4.09 8.41
C GLU A 48 -15.80 2.84 8.12
N ARG A 49 -15.19 1.81 7.53
CA ARG A 49 -15.91 0.58 7.24
C ARG A 49 -16.20 -0.25 8.49
N GLY A 50 -15.35 -0.16 9.52
CA GLY A 50 -15.59 -0.77 10.83
C GLY A 50 -15.54 -2.31 10.85
N ASP A 51 -15.04 -2.94 9.79
CA ASP A 51 -14.91 -4.39 9.63
C ASP A 51 -13.68 -4.69 8.74
N VAL A 52 -13.42 -5.96 8.48
CA VAL A 52 -12.39 -6.43 7.55
C VAL A 52 -12.69 -5.92 6.14
N VAL A 53 -11.71 -5.25 5.53
CA VAL A 53 -11.73 -4.83 4.12
C VAL A 53 -10.71 -5.60 3.31
N PHE A 54 -11.00 -5.82 2.04
CA PHE A 54 -10.08 -6.42 1.08
C PHE A 54 -9.45 -5.35 0.19
N VAL A 55 -8.31 -5.67 -0.39
CA VAL A 55 -7.56 -4.73 -1.25
C VAL A 55 -8.40 -4.22 -2.43
N GLN A 56 -9.34 -5.04 -2.93
CA GLN A 56 -10.24 -4.64 -4.01
C GLN A 56 -11.21 -3.55 -3.55
N ASP A 57 -11.76 -3.64 -2.33
CA ASP A 57 -12.66 -2.63 -1.78
C ASP A 57 -11.96 -1.25 -1.71
N VAL A 58 -10.68 -1.26 -1.33
CA VAL A 58 -9.85 -0.05 -1.25
C VAL A 58 -9.49 0.48 -2.62
N ALA A 59 -9.18 -0.41 -3.57
CA ALA A 59 -8.90 -0.04 -4.95
C ALA A 59 -10.11 0.66 -5.60
N ASP A 60 -11.30 0.07 -5.42
CA ASP A 60 -12.56 0.60 -5.96
C ASP A 60 -12.93 1.92 -5.28
N ALA A 61 -12.82 2.01 -3.95
CA ALA A 61 -13.15 3.22 -3.20
C ALA A 61 -12.26 4.42 -3.53
N LEU A 62 -10.99 4.17 -3.88
CA LEU A 62 -10.02 5.22 -4.20
C LEU A 62 -9.85 5.45 -5.71
N GLY A 63 -10.51 4.64 -6.54
CA GLY A 63 -10.39 4.72 -8.00
C GLY A 63 -8.96 4.44 -8.49
N VAL A 64 -8.29 3.45 -7.89
CA VAL A 64 -6.90 3.09 -8.21
C VAL A 64 -6.78 1.60 -8.52
N ASN A 65 -5.65 1.20 -9.10
CA ASN A 65 -5.39 -0.22 -9.35
C ASN A 65 -5.07 -0.98 -8.03
N LYS A 66 -5.25 -2.30 -8.07
CA LYS A 66 -5.08 -3.20 -6.91
C LYS A 66 -3.66 -3.20 -6.34
N ALA A 67 -2.62 -3.12 -7.18
CA ALA A 67 -1.24 -3.10 -6.73
C ALA A 67 -0.94 -1.81 -5.93
N PHE A 68 -1.42 -0.67 -6.43
CA PHE A 68 -1.29 0.61 -5.77
C PHE A 68 -2.09 0.65 -4.45
N ALA A 69 -3.32 0.13 -4.44
CA ALA A 69 -4.10 -0.01 -3.21
C ALA A 69 -3.37 -0.86 -2.14
N SER A 70 -2.71 -1.96 -2.56
CA SER A 70 -1.87 -2.78 -1.69
C SER A 70 -0.71 -1.98 -1.08
N THR A 71 -0.03 -1.16 -1.89
CA THR A 71 1.05 -0.26 -1.41
C THR A 71 0.54 0.77 -0.40
N LEU A 72 -0.64 1.36 -0.62
CA LEU A 72 -1.26 2.29 0.33
C LEU A 72 -1.60 1.62 1.65
N LEU A 73 -2.14 0.39 1.61
CA LEU A 73 -2.45 -0.40 2.80
C LEU A 73 -1.19 -0.82 3.56
N ALA A 74 -0.12 -1.21 2.87
CA ALA A 74 1.16 -1.51 3.51
C ALA A 74 1.73 -0.29 4.26
N LYS A 75 1.66 0.91 3.66
CA LYS A 75 2.06 2.17 4.31
C LYS A 75 1.17 2.48 5.53
N ALA A 76 -0.13 2.24 5.43
CA ALA A 76 -1.05 2.39 6.56
C ALA A 76 -0.74 1.40 7.71
N VAL A 77 -0.30 0.18 7.40
CA VAL A 77 0.18 -0.81 8.38
C VAL A 77 1.47 -0.34 9.05
N LEU A 78 2.46 0.11 8.29
CA LEU A 78 3.72 0.65 8.83
C LEU A 78 3.50 1.88 9.73
N SER A 79 2.45 2.65 9.46
CA SER A 79 2.04 3.80 10.29
C SER A 79 1.29 3.42 11.58
N GLY A 80 0.97 2.14 11.77
CA GLY A 80 0.20 1.64 12.92
C GLY A 80 -1.29 2.00 12.88
N LYS A 81 -1.85 2.44 11.74
CA LYS A 81 -3.27 2.78 11.60
C LYS A 81 -4.15 1.64 11.12
N VAL A 82 -3.54 0.64 10.50
CA VAL A 82 -4.21 -0.53 9.92
C VAL A 82 -3.45 -1.78 10.36
N ARG A 83 -4.16 -2.88 10.61
CA ARG A 83 -3.59 -4.21 10.84
C ARG A 83 -3.83 -5.07 9.60
N ASN A 84 -2.79 -5.77 9.14
CA ASN A 84 -2.92 -6.80 8.11
C ASN A 84 -3.25 -8.13 8.79
N LEU A 85 -4.28 -8.84 8.31
CA LEU A 85 -4.76 -10.11 8.87
C LEU A 85 -4.07 -11.34 8.26
N GLY A 86 -3.00 -11.16 7.46
CA GLY A 86 -2.18 -12.23 6.91
C GLY A 86 -3.00 -13.16 6.01
N HIS A 87 -3.10 -14.45 6.37
CA HIS A 87 -3.78 -15.49 5.59
C HIS A 87 -5.25 -15.19 5.22
N ARG A 88 -5.91 -14.29 5.94
CA ARG A 88 -7.28 -13.86 5.61
C ARG A 88 -7.32 -12.84 4.47
N GLN A 89 -6.17 -12.41 3.96
CA GLN A 89 -5.99 -11.43 2.87
C GLN A 89 -6.78 -10.13 3.07
N GLY A 90 -7.03 -9.76 4.33
CA GLY A 90 -7.86 -8.62 4.71
C GLY A 90 -7.14 -7.66 5.65
N TRP A 91 -7.66 -6.45 5.76
CA TRP A 91 -7.14 -5.38 6.59
C TRP A 91 -8.23 -4.87 7.53
N THR A 92 -7.86 -4.44 8.73
CA THR A 92 -8.78 -3.82 9.69
C THR A 92 -8.12 -2.62 10.35
N ALA A 93 -8.89 -1.72 10.94
CA ALA A 93 -8.33 -0.60 11.69
C ALA A 93 -7.51 -1.13 12.88
N ALA A 94 -6.37 -0.48 13.16
CA ALA A 94 -5.70 -0.65 14.44
C ALA A 94 -6.44 0.16 15.50
N GLU A 95 -6.61 -0.42 16.70
CA GLU A 95 -7.14 0.28 17.89
C GLU A 95 -6.30 1.50 18.28
#